data_AF-A0A7X3PLM8-F1
#
_entry.id   AF-A0A7X3PLM8-F1
#
_cell.length_a   1.000
_cell.length_b   1.000
_cell.length_c   1.000
_cell.angle_alpha   90.00
_cell.angle_beta   90.00
_cell.angle_gamma   90.00
#
_symmetry.space_group_name_H-M   'P 1'
#
loop_
_entity.id
_entity.type
_entity.pdbx_description
1 polymer ?
#
loop_
_entity_poly.entity_id
_entity_poly.type
_entity_poly.pdbx_seq_one_letter_code
_entity_poly.pdbx_strand_id
1 'polypeptide(L)'
;MTARTRDTLPEHGHNIRGRGARGNLPGRFERQTYEPDPGVAEMAPHPETELIPELSKTIISRNKSPDVGFEQSINPYKGCEHGCIYCFARPAHAYLDFSPGLDFETKIVHKPNAAELLRKELAKPGYRCSPIALGI
;
A
#
# COMPACT_ATOMS: atom_id res chain seq x y z
N MET A 1 37.34 2.64 15.32
CA MET A 1 37.03 1.35 14.67
C MET A 1 36.03 0.63 15.55
N THR A 2 34.74 0.80 15.28
CA THR A 2 33.66 0.06 15.94
C THR A 2 32.79 -0.48 14.83
N ALA A 3 32.78 -1.81 14.71
CA ALA A 3 32.04 -2.53 13.70
C ALA A 3 30.55 -2.21 13.85
N ARG A 4 29.94 -1.66 12.80
CA ARG A 4 28.48 -1.59 12.71
C ARG A 4 28.01 -3.05 12.62
N THR A 5 27.22 -3.45 13.61
CA THR A 5 26.40 -4.65 13.56
C THR A 5 25.71 -4.70 12.19
N ARG A 6 25.95 -5.79 11.46
CA ARG A 6 25.22 -6.09 10.22
C ARG A 6 23.74 -6.15 10.60
N ASP A 7 22.97 -5.15 10.19
CA ASP A 7 21.52 -5.22 10.21
C ASP A 7 21.12 -6.49 9.48
N THR A 8 20.55 -7.44 10.22
CA THR A 8 19.94 -8.64 9.66
C THR A 8 18.83 -8.16 8.74
N LEU A 9 19.02 -8.33 7.43
CA LEU A 9 17.98 -8.09 6.42
C LEU A 9 16.73 -8.88 6.84
N PRO A 10 15.52 -8.30 6.77
CA PRO A 10 14.31 -9.05 7.03
C PRO A 10 14.30 -10.26 6.10
N GLU A 11 14.05 -11.46 6.62
CA GLU A 11 13.82 -12.64 5.79
C GLU A 11 12.54 -12.41 4.98
N HIS A 12 12.69 -11.85 3.79
CA HIS A 12 11.60 -11.73 2.84
C HIS A 12 11.33 -13.16 2.39
N GLY A 13 10.25 -13.77 2.88
CA GLY A 13 9.88 -15.13 2.51
C GLY A 13 9.67 -15.24 1.01
N HIS A 14 10.71 -15.65 0.28
CA HIS A 14 10.70 -15.73 -1.19
C HIS A 14 9.80 -16.85 -1.74
N ASN A 15 9.23 -17.67 -0.85
CA ASN A 15 8.28 -18.74 -1.16
C ASN A 15 6.93 -18.58 -0.46
N ILE A 16 6.47 -17.34 -0.23
CA ILE A 16 5.10 -17.09 0.22
C ILE A 16 4.22 -16.81 -0.99
N ARG A 17 3.21 -17.65 -1.20
CA ARG A 17 2.10 -17.32 -2.09
C ARG A 17 1.11 -16.47 -1.32
N GLY A 18 0.83 -15.31 -1.88
CA GLY A 18 -0.24 -14.45 -1.42
C GLY A 18 -1.61 -14.93 -1.92
N ARG A 19 -2.66 -14.21 -1.52
CA ARG A 19 -4.05 -14.35 -1.99
C ARG A 19 -4.16 -14.16 -3.50
N GLY A 20 -3.39 -13.23 -4.07
CA GLY A 20 -3.21 -13.15 -5.52
C GLY A 20 -1.78 -12.88 -5.96
N ALA A 21 -0.91 -12.39 -5.08
CA ALA A 21 0.50 -12.27 -5.38
C ALA A 21 1.19 -13.64 -5.49
N ARG A 22 2.04 -13.80 -6.50
CA ARG A 22 2.84 -15.03 -6.68
C ARG A 22 4.14 -15.06 -5.87
N GLY A 23 4.44 -13.97 -5.17
CA GLY A 23 5.64 -13.83 -4.36
C GLY A 23 5.80 -12.41 -3.83
N ASN A 24 6.87 -12.22 -3.07
CA ASN A 24 7.24 -10.94 -2.48
C ASN A 24 8.24 -10.21 -3.39
N LEU A 25 7.73 -9.40 -4.33
CA LEU A 25 8.57 -8.57 -5.20
C LEU A 25 9.28 -7.50 -4.35
N PRO A 26 10.56 -7.18 -4.62
CA PRO A 26 11.26 -6.15 -3.86
C PRO A 26 10.57 -4.79 -3.98
N GLY A 27 10.64 -4.00 -2.92
CA GLY A 27 10.19 -2.61 -2.89
C GLY A 27 10.95 -1.74 -3.90
N ARG A 28 10.34 -0.64 -4.35
CA ARG A 28 10.91 0.21 -5.41
C ARG A 28 12.26 0.82 -5.03
N PHE A 29 12.46 1.17 -3.76
CA PHE A 29 13.67 1.85 -3.29
C PHE A 29 14.58 0.95 -2.42
N GLU A 30 14.36 -0.36 -2.45
CA GLU A 30 15.25 -1.33 -1.79
C GLU A 30 16.65 -1.31 -2.39
N ARG A 31 17.67 -1.29 -1.53
CA ARG A 31 19.08 -1.27 -1.95
C ARG A 31 19.68 -2.65 -2.17
N GLN A 32 19.09 -3.68 -1.57
CA GLN A 32 19.62 -5.04 -1.61
C GLN A 32 18.46 -6.00 -1.83
N THR A 33 18.65 -6.94 -2.75
CA THR A 33 17.73 -8.04 -3.02
C THR A 33 18.39 -9.35 -2.62
N TYR A 34 17.62 -10.23 -2.01
CA TYR A 34 18.04 -11.59 -1.69
C TYR A 34 17.39 -12.55 -2.70
N GLU A 35 18.15 -13.52 -3.18
CA GLU A 35 17.65 -14.63 -3.99
C GLU A 35 18.01 -15.93 -3.29
N PRO A 36 17.03 -16.79 -2.93
CA PRO A 36 17.30 -18.05 -2.27
C PRO A 36 17.87 -19.07 -3.26
N ASP A 37 18.76 -19.94 -2.78
CA ASP A 37 19.26 -21.06 -3.58
C ASP A 37 18.12 -22.02 -3.96
N PRO A 38 18.04 -22.49 -5.23
CA PRO A 38 17.03 -23.44 -5.65
C PRO A 38 17.16 -24.77 -4.87
N GLY A 39 16.22 -25.04 -3.97
CA GLY A 39 16.16 -26.30 -3.20
C GLY A 39 16.14 -26.17 -1.67
N VAL A 40 16.41 -24.98 -1.13
CA VAL A 40 16.33 -24.70 0.32
C VAL A 40 15.07 -23.91 0.74
N ALA A 41 14.24 -23.53 -0.22
CA ALA A 41 13.12 -22.65 0.03
C ALA A 41 11.85 -23.44 0.38
N GLU A 42 11.56 -23.58 1.67
CA GLU A 42 10.30 -24.13 2.17
C GLU A 42 9.15 -23.14 1.96
N MET A 43 7.94 -23.67 1.74
CA MET A 43 6.74 -22.83 1.57
C MET A 43 6.27 -22.33 2.94
N ALA A 44 6.53 -21.06 3.22
CA ALA A 44 6.09 -20.42 4.45
C ALA A 44 4.56 -20.20 4.46
N PRO A 45 3.92 -20.21 5.64
CA PRO A 45 2.48 -19.99 5.76
C PRO A 45 2.10 -18.59 5.25
N HIS A 46 0.84 -18.45 4.83
CA HIS A 46 0.32 -17.15 4.41
C HIS A 46 0.32 -16.20 5.61
N PRO A 47 0.94 -15.01 5.51
CA PRO A 47 0.97 -14.05 6.62
C PRO A 47 -0.43 -13.49 6.89
N GLU A 48 -0.68 -13.14 8.15
CA GLU A 48 -1.87 -12.39 8.55
C GLU A 48 -1.79 -10.95 8.04
N THR A 49 -2.94 -10.30 7.92
CA THR A 49 -2.99 -8.89 7.52
C THR A 49 -2.62 -7.99 8.68
N GLU A 50 -1.64 -7.13 8.45
CA GLU A 50 -1.22 -6.04 9.31
C GLU A 50 -1.92 -4.74 8.89
N LEU A 51 -2.49 -4.03 9.87
CA LEU A 51 -3.08 -2.71 9.68
C LEU A 51 -2.12 -1.63 10.18
N ILE A 52 -1.73 -0.71 9.30
CA ILE A 52 -0.75 0.33 9.60
C ILE A 52 -1.45 1.69 9.58
N PRO A 53 -1.51 2.44 10.70
CA PRO A 53 -2.16 3.74 10.72
C PRO A 53 -1.28 4.83 10.07
N GLU A 54 -1.87 5.61 9.16
CA GLU A 54 -1.27 6.81 8.57
C GLU A 54 -2.20 8.02 8.71
N LEU A 55 -1.74 9.08 9.38
CA LEU A 55 -2.51 10.31 9.50
C LEU A 55 -2.38 11.16 8.24
N SER A 56 -3.53 11.58 7.71
CA SER A 56 -3.57 12.51 6.58
C SER A 56 -3.79 13.96 7.04
N LYS A 57 -3.30 14.92 6.25
CA LYS A 57 -3.60 16.36 6.45
C LYS A 57 -4.92 16.77 5.78
N THR A 58 -5.26 16.13 4.67
CA THR A 58 -6.50 16.28 3.90
C THR A 58 -6.97 14.91 3.42
N ILE A 59 -8.27 14.75 3.18
CA ILE A 59 -8.83 13.46 2.73
C ILE A 59 -9.27 13.46 1.26
N ILE A 60 -9.65 14.62 0.72
CA ILE A 60 -10.04 14.77 -0.69
C ILE A 60 -8.81 15.16 -1.51
N SER A 61 -8.48 14.32 -2.48
CA SER A 61 -7.55 14.65 -3.57
C SER A 61 -8.33 15.23 -4.74
N ARG A 62 -7.76 16.21 -5.44
CA ARG A 62 -8.38 16.82 -6.63
C ARG A 62 -7.43 16.71 -7.81
N ASN A 63 -7.97 16.45 -8.99
CA ASN A 63 -7.21 16.46 -10.22
C ASN A 63 -7.90 17.36 -11.26
N LYS A 64 -7.14 17.77 -12.28
CA LYS A 64 -7.61 18.62 -13.39
C LYS A 64 -7.29 17.99 -14.75
N SER A 65 -7.05 16.68 -14.77
CA SER A 65 -6.66 16.00 -16.00
C SER A 65 -7.89 15.87 -16.89
N PRO A 66 -7.82 16.25 -18.18
CA PRO A 66 -8.92 16.00 -19.12
C PRO A 66 -9.14 14.49 -19.36
N ASP A 67 -8.15 13.65 -19.05
CA ASP A 67 -8.18 12.21 -19.27
C ASP A 67 -8.82 11.41 -18.12
N VAL A 68 -9.14 12.07 -16.99
CA VAL A 68 -9.65 11.42 -15.79
C VAL A 68 -11.11 11.84 -15.56
N GLY A 69 -12.02 10.87 -15.61
CA GLY A 69 -13.47 11.12 -15.55
C GLY A 69 -14.05 11.57 -14.20
N PHE A 70 -13.21 11.93 -13.23
CA PHE A 70 -13.63 12.46 -11.94
C PHE A 70 -12.73 13.63 -11.54
N GLU A 71 -13.30 14.63 -10.86
CA GLU A 71 -12.52 15.80 -10.41
C GLU A 71 -11.90 15.59 -9.03
N GLN A 72 -12.52 14.76 -8.19
CA GLN A 72 -12.06 14.52 -6.83
C GLN A 72 -12.26 13.08 -6.39
N SER A 73 -11.33 12.62 -5.55
CA SER A 73 -11.35 11.27 -5.00
C SER A 73 -11.01 11.25 -3.51
N ILE A 74 -11.43 10.18 -2.87
CA ILE A 74 -11.03 9.80 -1.52
C ILE A 74 -10.44 8.41 -1.59
N ASN A 75 -9.26 8.26 -0.99
CA ASN A 75 -8.68 6.95 -0.74
C ASN A 75 -8.46 6.75 0.78
N PRO A 76 -9.31 5.96 1.47
CA PRO A 76 -9.21 5.75 2.91
C PRO A 76 -8.05 4.83 3.34
N TYR A 77 -7.54 3.99 2.43
CA TYR A 77 -6.48 3.03 2.72
C TYR A 77 -5.63 2.69 1.49
N LYS A 78 -4.48 2.03 1.67
CA LYS A 78 -3.57 1.57 0.61
C LYS A 78 -3.22 0.12 0.86
N GLY A 79 -3.29 -0.71 -0.18
CA GLY A 79 -3.29 -2.17 -0.05
C GLY A 79 -4.72 -2.73 -0.02
N CYS A 80 -4.92 -4.02 -0.26
CA CYS A 80 -6.24 -4.65 -0.24
C CYS A 80 -6.16 -6.16 -0.01
N GLU A 81 -6.88 -6.68 0.98
CA GLU A 81 -6.92 -8.13 1.27
C GLU A 81 -7.54 -8.95 0.15
N HIS A 82 -8.30 -8.34 -0.77
CA HIS A 82 -8.78 -9.07 -1.94
C HIS A 82 -7.62 -9.56 -2.82
N GLY A 83 -6.50 -8.85 -2.84
CA GLY A 83 -5.28 -9.33 -3.50
C GLY A 83 -5.37 -9.49 -5.02
N CYS A 84 -6.28 -8.82 -5.72
CA CYS A 84 -6.37 -8.89 -7.19
C CYS A 84 -5.00 -8.71 -7.85
N ILE A 85 -4.48 -9.73 -8.55
CA ILE A 85 -3.14 -9.68 -9.17
C ILE A 85 -3.05 -8.59 -10.26
N TYR A 86 -4.17 -8.26 -10.90
CA TYR A 86 -4.28 -7.20 -11.92
C TYR A 86 -4.80 -5.86 -11.36
N CYS A 87 -4.74 -5.65 -10.04
CA CYS A 87 -5.18 -4.40 -9.44
C CYS A 87 -4.25 -3.24 -9.83
N PHE A 88 -4.81 -2.20 -10.44
CA PHE A 88 -4.05 -1.00 -10.86
C PHE A 88 -3.36 -0.28 -9.69
N ALA A 89 -3.80 -0.49 -8.44
CA ALA A 89 -3.26 0.17 -7.26
C ALA A 89 -1.95 -0.44 -6.75
N ARG A 90 -1.57 -1.65 -7.18
CA ARG A 90 -0.34 -2.34 -6.73
C ARG A 90 0.93 -1.50 -6.86
N PRO A 91 1.21 -0.82 -7.99
CA PRO A 91 2.42 -0.01 -8.14
C PRO A 91 2.54 1.14 -7.13
N ALA A 92 1.40 1.67 -6.65
CA ALA A 92 1.40 2.75 -5.67
C ALA A 92 1.93 2.29 -4.30
N HIS A 93 1.80 1.00 -3.99
CA HIS A 93 2.29 0.42 -2.74
C HIS A 93 3.82 0.40 -2.66
N ALA A 94 4.48 0.28 -3.82
CA ALA A 94 5.94 0.33 -3.92
C ALA A 94 6.53 1.70 -3.56
N TYR A 95 5.73 2.77 -3.55
CA TYR A 95 6.16 4.08 -3.05
C TYR A 95 6.22 4.18 -1.53
N LEU A 96 5.67 3.17 -0.82
CA LEU A 96 5.73 3.06 0.64
C LEU A 96 6.89 2.16 1.11
N ASP A 97 7.81 1.81 0.21
CA ASP A 97 8.83 0.78 0.44
C ASP A 97 8.26 -0.59 0.80
N PHE A 98 7.05 -0.88 0.33
CA PHE A 98 6.42 -2.18 0.44
C PHE A 98 6.41 -2.91 -0.90
N SER A 99 6.40 -4.23 -0.85
CA SER A 99 6.23 -5.05 -2.04
C SER A 99 4.91 -4.75 -2.74
N PRO A 100 4.90 -4.47 -4.06
CA PRO A 100 3.66 -4.42 -4.83
C PRO A 100 3.01 -5.81 -4.99
N GLY A 101 3.71 -6.88 -4.56
CA GLY A 101 3.24 -8.26 -4.51
C GLY A 101 2.56 -8.57 -3.18
N LEU A 102 3.29 -9.24 -2.30
CA LEU A 102 2.75 -9.79 -1.05
C LEU A 102 2.29 -8.70 -0.08
N ASP A 103 3.11 -7.67 0.13
CA ASP A 103 2.78 -6.61 1.09
C ASP A 103 1.52 -5.82 0.67
N PHE A 104 1.23 -5.67 -0.62
CA PHE A 104 0.00 -5.03 -1.07
C PHE A 104 -1.27 -5.65 -0.47
N GLU A 105 -1.28 -6.96 -0.24
CA GLU A 105 -2.44 -7.66 0.29
C GLU A 105 -2.32 -7.99 1.79
N THR A 106 -1.13 -7.85 2.39
CA THR A 106 -0.88 -8.21 3.79
C THR A 106 -0.55 -7.01 4.68
N LYS A 107 -0.17 -5.86 4.11
CA LYS A 107 0.11 -4.61 4.82
C LYS A 107 -0.82 -3.51 4.33
N ILE A 108 -1.87 -3.24 5.09
CA ILE A 108 -2.88 -2.25 4.71
C ILE A 108 -2.64 -0.98 5.51
N VAL A 109 -2.20 0.06 4.81
CA VAL A 109 -2.06 1.40 5.39
C VAL A 109 -3.42 2.07 5.39
N HIS A 110 -3.96 2.45 6.54
CA HIS A 110 -5.28 3.06 6.65
C HIS A 110 -5.23 4.44 7.28
N LYS A 111 -6.22 5.28 6.98
CA LYS A 111 -6.31 6.65 7.49
C LYS A 111 -7.36 6.76 8.59
N PRO A 112 -6.98 6.59 9.89
CA PRO A 112 -7.96 6.60 10.98
C PRO A 112 -8.69 7.94 11.11
N ASN A 113 -8.06 9.05 10.71
CA ASN A 113 -8.67 10.39 10.74
C ASN A 113 -9.47 10.76 9.49
N ALA A 114 -9.69 9.82 8.55
CA ALA A 114 -10.38 10.10 7.28
C ALA A 114 -11.80 10.66 7.48
N ALA A 115 -12.58 10.06 8.39
CA ALA A 115 -13.95 10.50 8.65
C ALA A 115 -14.02 11.91 9.25
N GLU A 116 -13.10 12.24 10.17
CA GLU A 116 -13.00 13.57 10.76
C GLU A 116 -12.65 14.62 9.69
N LEU A 117 -11.63 14.35 8.88
CA LEU A 117 -11.22 15.24 7.79
C LEU A 117 -12.35 15.45 6.77
N LEU A 118 -13.10 14.39 6.45
CA LEU A 118 -14.22 14.48 5.51
C LEU A 118 -15.32 15.37 6.07
N ARG A 119 -15.72 15.17 7.34
CA ARG A 119 -16.72 16.04 7.99
C ARG A 119 -16.27 17.51 7.98
N LYS A 120 -15.00 17.76 8.31
CA LYS A 120 -14.43 19.12 8.30
C LYS A 120 -14.46 19.76 6.91
N GLU A 121 -14.18 18.99 5.85
CA GLU A 121 -14.21 19.48 4.48
C GLU A 121 -15.63 19.82 4.01
N LEU A 122 -16.58 18.91 4.25
CA LEU A 122 -17.98 19.08 3.85
C LEU A 122 -18.68 20.22 4.62
N ALA A 123 -18.22 20.54 5.84
CA ALA A 123 -18.79 21.59 6.68
C ALA A 123 -18.32 23.02 6.33
N LYS A 124 -17.39 23.20 5.38
CA LYS A 124 -16.88 24.53 5.02
C LYS A 124 -17.99 25.42 4.44
N PRO A 125 -18.12 26.69 4.89
CA PRO A 125 -19.01 27.66 4.25
C PRO A 125 -18.62 27.80 2.76
N GLY A 126 -19.54 27.44 1.86
CA GLY A 126 -19.31 27.47 0.42
C GLY A 126 -18.85 26.14 -0.20
N TYR A 127 -18.81 25.03 0.56
CA TYR A 127 -18.65 23.71 -0.03
C TYR A 127 -19.76 23.45 -1.07
N ARG A 128 -19.35 23.06 -2.28
CA ARG A 128 -20.28 22.65 -3.34
C ARG A 128 -20.24 21.14 -3.52
N CYS A 129 -21.36 20.50 -3.24
CA CYS A 129 -21.52 19.06 -3.43
C CYS A 129 -21.22 18.70 -4.89
N SER A 130 -20.37 17.71 -5.06
CA SER A 130 -19.95 17.17 -6.35
C SER A 130 -19.59 15.69 -6.14
N PRO A 131 -19.74 14.83 -7.16
CA PRO A 131 -19.39 13.42 -7.04
C PRO A 131 -17.94 13.22 -6.57
N ILE A 132 -17.73 12.23 -5.70
CA ILE A 132 -16.42 11.86 -5.18
C ILE A 132 -16.16 10.41 -5.53
N ALA A 133 -15.08 10.14 -6.26
CA ALA A 133 -14.64 8.77 -6.52
C ALA A 133 -14.01 8.15 -5.26
N LEU A 134 -14.35 6.91 -4.94
CA LEU A 134 -13.86 6.22 -3.75
C LEU A 134 -12.93 5.07 -4.15
N GLY A 135 -11.75 5.01 -3.53
CA GLY A 135 -10.80 3.89 -3.73
C GLY A 135 -10.03 3.94 -5.04
N ILE A 136 -9.88 5.14 -5.62
CA ILE A 136 -9.07 5.43 -6.82
C ILE A 136 -7.81 6.22 -6.46
#